data_AF-A0A3N5UHF2-F1
#
_entry.id   AF-A0A3N5UHF2-F1
#
_cell.length_a   1.000
_cell.length_b   1.000
_cell.length_c   1.000
_cell.angle_alpha   90.00
_cell.angle_beta   90.00
_cell.angle_gamma   90.00
#
_symmetry.space_group_name_H-M   'P 1'
#
loop_
_entity.id
_entity.type
_entity.pdbx_description
1 polymer ?
#
loop_
_entity_poly.entity_id
_entity_poly.type
_entity_poly.pdbx_seq_one_letter_code
_entity_poly.pdbx_strand_id
1 'polypeptide(L)'
;GDATDDHNLILAGIDKASGIVICLPSDKDTLYVTMTARMMNGNIRIISRMVDQSLQPKLKKAGADSTVSPNYIGGLRMASEMLRPTVVDFLDSMLRSSQGNIRIGQLDVKKNSQAIGKKICDLELTRKFNLVVLGSRYKDMEIHFNPPPSSVITENLAIIVMGDVEDIARAKKDL
;
A
#
# COMPACT_ATOMS: atom_id res chain seq x y z
N GLY A 1 20.20 -12.47 -14.11
CA GLY A 1 20.54 -11.71 -15.32
C GLY A 1 20.58 -10.24 -14.98
N ASP A 2 21.01 -9.43 -15.94
CA ASP A 2 20.91 -7.98 -15.88
C ASP A 2 19.46 -7.57 -16.19
N ALA A 3 18.83 -6.78 -15.33
CA ALA A 3 17.44 -6.36 -15.51
C ALA A 3 17.26 -5.33 -16.64
N THR A 4 18.35 -4.68 -17.07
CA THR A 4 18.36 -3.78 -18.23
C THR A 4 18.44 -4.52 -19.57
N ASP A 5 18.61 -5.84 -19.53
CA ASP A 5 18.48 -6.70 -20.70
C ASP A 5 17.07 -7.31 -20.74
N ASP A 6 16.30 -6.87 -21.72
CA ASP A 6 14.92 -7.28 -22.02
C ASP A 6 14.73 -8.81 -22.02
N HIS A 7 15.73 -9.57 -22.47
CA HIS A 7 15.64 -11.03 -22.51
C HIS A 7 15.50 -11.62 -21.10
N ASN A 8 16.19 -11.04 -20.11
CA ASN A 8 16.10 -11.50 -18.73
C ASN A 8 14.72 -11.22 -18.11
N LEU A 9 14.05 -10.14 -18.52
CA LEU A 9 12.68 -9.85 -18.07
C LEU A 9 11.68 -10.85 -18.65
N ILE A 10 11.85 -11.21 -19.92
CA ILE A 10 11.04 -12.24 -20.59
C ILE A 10 11.25 -13.60 -19.92
N LEU A 11 12.50 -14.00 -19.66
CA LEU A 11 12.80 -15.24 -18.95
C LEU A 11 12.22 -15.26 -17.52
N ALA A 12 12.11 -14.09 -16.89
CA ALA A 12 11.45 -13.93 -15.59
C ALA A 12 9.91 -13.96 -15.64
N GLY A 13 9.31 -14.08 -16.84
CA GLY A 13 7.86 -14.20 -17.02
C GLY A 13 7.09 -12.89 -16.87
N ILE A 14 7.71 -11.76 -17.26
CA ILE A 14 7.10 -10.42 -17.13
C ILE A 14 5.75 -10.26 -17.85
N ASP A 15 5.54 -11.01 -18.93
CA ASP A 15 4.30 -11.06 -19.71
C ASP A 15 3.09 -11.57 -18.90
N LYS A 16 3.35 -12.47 -17.93
CA LYS A 16 2.32 -13.10 -17.08
C LYS A 16 2.33 -12.59 -15.64
N ALA A 17 3.35 -11.81 -15.26
CA ALA A 17 3.51 -11.31 -13.91
C ALA A 17 2.37 -10.36 -13.51
N SER A 18 1.83 -10.53 -12.31
CA SER A 18 0.86 -9.60 -11.73
C SER A 18 1.53 -8.32 -11.21
N GLY A 19 2.84 -8.36 -10.96
CA GLY A 19 3.60 -7.20 -10.51
C GLY A 19 5.11 -7.40 -10.58
N ILE A 20 5.84 -6.28 -10.55
CA ILE A 20 7.30 -6.21 -10.52
C ILE A 20 7.75 -5.14 -9.53
N VAL A 21 8.82 -5.44 -8.79
CA VAL A 21 9.50 -4.49 -7.90
C VAL A 21 10.90 -4.24 -8.46
N ILE A 22 11.19 -3.00 -8.83
CA ILE A 22 12.45 -2.60 -9.47
C ILE A 22 13.29 -1.84 -8.45
N CYS A 23 14.37 -2.47 -8.00
CA CYS A 23 15.21 -1.98 -6.89
C CYS A 23 16.67 -1.75 -7.30
N LEU A 24 16.91 -1.21 -8.50
CA LEU A 24 18.26 -1.03 -9.01
C LEU A 24 18.99 0.13 -8.28
N PRO A 25 20.34 0.11 -8.20
CA PRO A 25 21.11 1.18 -7.56
C PRO A 25 21.03 2.51 -8.31
N SER A 26 20.87 2.46 -9.63
CA SER A 26 20.79 3.61 -10.53
C SER A 26 19.33 3.96 -10.79
N ASP A 27 18.95 5.21 -10.57
CA ASP A 27 17.61 5.69 -10.93
C ASP A 27 17.40 5.72 -12.45
N LYS A 28 18.47 5.86 -13.24
CA LYS A 28 18.39 5.77 -14.70
C LYS A 28 18.00 4.38 -15.15
N ASP A 29 18.63 3.36 -14.58
CA ASP A 29 18.35 1.97 -14.92
C ASP A 29 16.97 1.59 -14.41
N THR A 30 16.61 2.05 -13.20
CA THR A 30 15.25 1.88 -12.67
C THR A 30 14.19 2.50 -13.59
N LEU A 31 14.44 3.70 -14.11
CA LEU A 31 13.55 4.34 -15.08
C LEU A 31 13.44 3.54 -16.38
N TYR A 32 14.57 3.08 -16.92
CA TYR A 32 14.62 2.26 -18.14
C TYR A 32 13.79 0.97 -17.97
N VAL A 33 14.09 0.18 -16.92
CA VAL A 33 13.38 -1.08 -16.66
C VAL A 33 11.89 -0.84 -16.36
N THR A 34 11.55 0.27 -15.72
CA THR A 34 10.13 0.67 -15.50
C THR A 34 9.39 0.84 -16.82
N MET A 35 10.00 1.55 -17.78
CA MET A 35 9.42 1.76 -19.11
C MET A 35 9.28 0.44 -19.87
N THR A 36 10.35 -0.35 -19.94
CA THR A 36 10.36 -1.66 -20.60
C THR A 36 9.30 -2.58 -20.01
N ALA A 37 9.21 -2.67 -18.69
CA ALA A 37 8.22 -3.49 -18.00
C ALA A 37 6.78 -3.11 -18.38
N ARG A 38 6.47 -1.80 -18.40
CA ARG A 38 5.15 -1.30 -18.80
C ARG A 38 4.85 -1.58 -20.26
N MET A 39 5.85 -1.47 -21.15
CA MET A 39 5.70 -1.75 -22.57
C MET A 39 5.43 -3.23 -22.84
N MET A 40 6.11 -4.12 -22.13
CA MET A 40 5.94 -5.57 -22.28
C MET A 40 4.63 -6.07 -21.67
N ASN A 41 4.21 -5.49 -20.55
CA ASN A 41 2.96 -5.84 -19.88
C ASN A 41 2.23 -4.57 -19.45
N GLY A 42 1.27 -4.13 -20.26
CA GLY A 42 0.49 -2.92 -20.01
C GLY A 42 -0.32 -2.93 -18.71
N ASN A 43 -0.57 -4.12 -18.12
CA ASN A 43 -1.38 -4.28 -16.91
C ASN A 43 -0.58 -4.64 -15.66
N ILE A 44 0.74 -4.81 -15.76
CA ILE A 44 1.58 -5.18 -14.61
C ILE A 44 1.58 -4.10 -13.54
N ARG A 45 1.57 -4.47 -12.26
CA ARG A 45 1.78 -3.52 -11.17
C ARG A 45 3.27 -3.24 -10.97
N ILE A 46 3.72 -2.00 -11.14
CA ILE A 46 5.12 -1.61 -11.06
C ILE A 46 5.40 -0.79 -9.80
N ILE A 47 6.31 -1.27 -8.95
CA ILE A 47 6.84 -0.54 -7.81
C ILE A 47 8.32 -0.25 -8.07
N SER A 48 8.69 1.03 -8.19
CA SER A 48 10.06 1.43 -8.51
C SER A 48 10.74 2.09 -7.32
N ARG A 49 11.94 1.65 -6.99
CA ARG A 49 12.84 2.36 -6.08
C ARG A 49 13.29 3.67 -6.73
N MET A 50 13.49 4.70 -5.92
CA MET A 50 14.19 5.92 -6.32
C MET A 50 15.16 6.37 -5.23
N VAL A 51 16.30 6.89 -5.63
CA VAL A 51 17.25 7.54 -4.73
C VAL A 51 16.92 9.04 -4.67
N ASP A 52 16.80 9.68 -5.83
CA ASP A 52 16.42 11.09 -5.97
C ASP A 52 14.89 11.24 -6.05
N GLN A 53 14.30 11.94 -5.08
CA GLN A 53 12.86 12.21 -5.04
C GLN A 53 12.39 13.06 -6.22
N SER A 54 13.26 13.86 -6.82
CA SER A 54 12.94 14.69 -8.00
C SER A 54 12.53 13.84 -9.22
N LEU A 55 12.91 12.56 -9.25
CA LEU A 55 12.61 11.63 -10.33
C LEU A 55 11.25 10.95 -10.19
N GLN A 56 10.56 11.12 -9.06
CA GLN A 56 9.22 10.56 -8.86
C GLN A 56 8.26 10.84 -10.02
N PRO A 57 8.10 12.09 -10.51
CA PRO A 57 7.17 12.36 -11.61
C PRO A 57 7.59 11.66 -12.91
N LYS A 58 8.90 11.48 -13.14
CA LYS A 58 9.41 10.78 -14.33
C LYS A 58 9.15 9.28 -14.25
N LEU A 59 9.39 8.65 -13.10
CA LEU A 59 9.08 7.24 -12.86
C LEU A 59 7.58 6.96 -12.99
N LYS A 60 6.73 7.83 -12.44
CA LYS A 60 5.28 7.74 -12.63
C LYS A 60 4.88 7.82 -14.11
N LYS A 61 5.43 8.80 -14.85
CA LYS A 61 5.19 8.93 -16.31
C LYS A 61 5.71 7.74 -17.12
N ALA A 62 6.79 7.12 -16.69
CA ALA A 62 7.35 5.90 -17.29
C ALA A 62 6.48 4.66 -17.08
N GLY A 63 5.48 4.72 -16.19
CA GLY A 63 4.55 3.63 -15.93
C GLY A 63 4.64 3.01 -14.53
N ALA A 64 5.44 3.57 -13.61
CA ALA A 64 5.45 3.12 -12.23
C ALA A 64 4.09 3.41 -11.56
N ASP A 65 3.44 2.39 -10.99
CA ASP A 65 2.22 2.57 -10.21
C ASP A 65 2.52 3.16 -8.83
N SER A 66 3.69 2.85 -8.27
CA SER A 66 4.18 3.46 -7.03
C SER A 66 5.70 3.62 -7.07
N THR A 67 6.19 4.61 -6.31
CA THR A 67 7.62 4.90 -6.18
C THR A 67 7.98 4.92 -4.71
N VAL A 68 9.11 4.31 -4.35
CA VAL A 68 9.59 4.26 -2.96
C VAL A 68 10.98 4.86 -2.91
N SER A 69 11.22 5.81 -2.01
CA SER A 69 12.57 6.30 -1.69
C SER A 69 13.02 5.77 -0.33
N PRO A 70 13.83 4.68 -0.30
CA PRO A 70 14.31 4.11 0.95
C PRO A 70 15.12 5.11 1.79
N ASN A 71 15.91 5.97 1.14
CA ASN A 71 16.74 6.95 1.84
C ASN A 71 15.90 8.01 2.55
N TYR A 72 14.84 8.51 1.90
CA TYR A 72 13.93 9.46 2.51
C TYR A 72 13.15 8.84 3.68
N ILE A 73 12.57 7.65 3.47
CA ILE A 73 11.85 6.92 4.52
C ILE A 73 12.77 6.58 5.69
N GLY A 74 14.00 6.13 5.39
CA GLY A 74 15.04 5.85 6.38
C GLY A 74 15.45 7.11 7.16
N GLY A 75 15.57 8.26 6.49
CA GLY A 75 15.83 9.55 7.14
C GLY A 75 14.72 9.95 8.11
N LEU A 76 13.46 9.89 7.65
CA LEU A 76 12.29 10.13 8.52
C LEU A 76 12.25 9.16 9.70
N ARG A 77 12.66 7.91 9.47
CA ARG A 77 12.73 6.88 10.49
C ARG A 77 13.80 7.19 11.53
N MET A 78 15.01 7.56 11.12
CA MET A 78 16.08 7.95 12.05
C MET A 78 15.68 9.16 12.91
N ALA A 79 15.06 10.18 12.30
CA ALA A 79 14.56 11.33 13.05
C ALA A 79 13.45 10.94 14.04
N SER A 80 12.55 10.04 13.63
CA SER A 80 11.47 9.55 14.50
C SER A 80 11.99 8.70 15.65
N GLU A 81 13.02 7.88 15.42
CA GLU A 81 13.70 7.09 16.45
C GLU A 81 14.31 8.00 17.52
N MET A 82 15.00 9.06 17.09
CA MET A 82 15.62 10.01 18.02
C MET A 82 14.60 10.77 18.86
N LEU A 83 13.47 11.16 18.27
CA LEU A 83 12.47 12.03 18.93
C LEU A 83 11.39 11.24 19.68
N ARG A 84 11.00 10.08 19.17
CA ARG A 84 9.82 9.31 19.62
C ARG A 84 10.07 7.79 19.48
N PRO A 85 11.09 7.23 20.17
CA PRO A 85 11.46 5.82 20.05
C PRO A 85 10.29 4.88 20.39
N THR A 86 9.51 5.19 21.44
CA THR A 86 8.36 4.35 21.83
C THR A 86 7.27 4.26 20.74
N VAL A 87 7.02 5.34 20.00
CA VAL A 87 6.07 5.31 18.87
C VAL A 87 6.60 4.43 17.75
N VAL A 88 7.89 4.53 17.52
CA VAL A 88 8.60 3.77 16.50
C VAL A 88 8.59 2.27 16.83
N ASP A 89 8.90 1.89 18.07
CA ASP A 89 8.83 0.52 18.58
C ASP A 89 7.44 -0.08 18.44
N PHE A 90 6.41 0.72 18.71
CA PHE A 90 5.01 0.31 18.54
C PHE A 90 4.69 -0.03 17.07
N LEU A 91 5.03 0.86 16.13
CA LEU A 91 4.83 0.64 14.70
C LEU A 91 5.62 -0.57 14.19
N ASP A 92 6.80 -0.78 14.73
CA ASP A 92 7.67 -1.89 14.39
C ASP A 92 7.14 -3.25 14.87
N SER A 93 6.67 -3.30 16.11
CA SER A 93 6.06 -4.48 16.71
C SER A 93 4.84 -4.93 15.89
N MET A 94 4.10 -3.97 15.35
CA MET A 94 2.98 -4.19 14.46
C MET A 94 3.38 -4.76 13.08
N LEU A 95 4.57 -4.43 12.56
CA LEU A 95 5.05 -4.97 11.28
C LEU A 95 5.72 -6.35 11.44
N ARG A 96 6.34 -6.61 12.60
CA ARG A 96 7.21 -7.77 12.85
C ARG A 96 6.54 -8.94 13.56
N SER A 97 5.29 -8.82 14.02
CA SER A 97 4.72 -9.78 14.95
C SER A 97 4.64 -11.21 14.39
N SER A 98 5.56 -12.06 14.87
CA SER A 98 5.54 -13.51 14.74
C SER A 98 4.73 -14.19 15.85
N GLN A 99 4.32 -13.44 16.89
CA GLN A 99 3.52 -13.92 18.02
C GLN A 99 2.14 -13.25 18.17
N GLY A 100 1.85 -12.22 17.37
CA GLY A 100 0.58 -11.49 17.43
C GLY A 100 -0.01 -11.30 16.04
N ASN A 101 -1.28 -11.62 15.85
CA ASN A 101 -1.96 -11.45 14.57
C ASN A 101 -2.45 -10.02 14.31
N ILE A 102 -2.14 -9.05 15.20
CA ILE A 102 -2.62 -7.67 15.02
C ILE A 102 -1.87 -6.99 13.87
N ARG A 103 -2.59 -6.55 12.84
CA ARG A 103 -2.04 -5.88 11.66
C ARG A 103 -2.88 -4.67 11.26
N ILE A 104 -2.28 -3.77 10.50
CA ILE A 104 -3.02 -2.76 9.71
C ILE A 104 -3.51 -3.49 8.47
N GLY A 105 -4.81 -3.47 8.27
CA GLY A 105 -5.48 -3.99 7.09
C GLY A 105 -6.28 -2.89 6.39
N GLN A 106 -6.66 -3.20 5.15
CA GLN A 106 -7.60 -2.43 4.38
C GLN A 106 -8.83 -3.29 4.10
N LEU A 107 -10.02 -2.72 4.33
CA LEU A 107 -11.31 -3.26 3.94
C LEU A 107 -11.80 -2.46 2.73
N ASP A 108 -11.89 -3.11 1.59
CA ASP A 108 -12.35 -2.50 0.34
C ASP A 108 -13.85 -2.67 0.19
N VAL A 109 -14.59 -1.57 0.12
CA VAL A 109 -16.04 -1.59 -0.10
C VAL A 109 -16.33 -1.85 -1.57
N LYS A 110 -16.90 -3.02 -1.88
CA LYS A 110 -17.22 -3.41 -3.25
C LYS A 110 -18.49 -2.72 -3.74
N LYS A 111 -18.67 -2.64 -5.08
CA LYS A 111 -19.83 -1.98 -5.72
C LYS A 111 -21.19 -2.45 -5.26
N ASN A 112 -21.30 -3.71 -4.87
CA ASN A 112 -22.57 -4.33 -4.44
C ASN A 112 -22.63 -4.55 -2.93
N SER A 113 -21.81 -3.82 -2.17
CA SER A 113 -21.73 -3.95 -0.73
C SER A 113 -23.00 -3.42 -0.07
N GLN A 114 -23.55 -4.17 0.89
CA GLN A 114 -24.67 -3.72 1.72
C GLN A 114 -24.28 -2.61 2.70
N ALA A 115 -23.00 -2.26 2.76
CA ALA A 115 -22.48 -1.14 3.53
C ALA A 115 -22.65 0.21 2.83
N ILE A 116 -22.86 0.24 1.51
CA ILE A 116 -23.01 1.49 0.76
C ILE A 116 -24.21 2.28 1.29
N GLY A 117 -24.01 3.57 1.56
CA GLY A 117 -25.02 4.47 2.12
C GLY A 117 -25.15 4.42 3.64
N LYS A 118 -24.54 3.45 4.33
CA LYS A 118 -24.47 3.41 5.80
C LYS A 118 -23.33 4.29 6.31
N LYS A 119 -23.36 4.61 7.61
CA LYS A 119 -22.23 5.29 8.27
C LYS A 119 -21.17 4.27 8.69
N ILE A 120 -19.93 4.71 8.85
CA ILE A 120 -18.84 3.85 9.36
C ILE A 120 -19.23 3.25 10.73
N CYS A 121 -19.87 4.01 11.62
CA CYS A 121 -20.33 3.51 12.92
C CYS A 121 -21.33 2.36 12.81
N ASP A 122 -22.15 2.34 11.77
CA ASP A 122 -23.22 1.33 11.60
C ASP A 122 -22.65 -0.06 11.25
N LEU A 123 -21.39 -0.12 10.82
CA LEU A 123 -20.67 -1.38 10.62
C LEU A 123 -20.31 -2.05 11.95
N GLU A 124 -20.29 -1.29 13.06
CA GLU A 124 -19.92 -1.77 14.39
C GLU A 124 -18.58 -2.52 14.41
N LEU A 125 -17.59 -2.06 13.62
CA LEU A 125 -16.32 -2.77 13.39
C LEU A 125 -15.58 -3.13 14.69
N THR A 126 -15.57 -2.23 15.66
CA THR A 126 -14.93 -2.45 16.96
C THR A 126 -15.69 -3.47 17.81
N ARG A 127 -17.04 -3.44 17.79
CA ARG A 127 -17.86 -4.33 18.61
C ARG A 127 -17.97 -5.74 18.03
N LYS A 128 -18.15 -5.86 16.71
CA LYS A 128 -18.35 -7.15 16.01
C LYS A 128 -17.06 -7.89 15.70
N PHE A 129 -16.01 -7.14 15.37
CA PHE A 129 -14.77 -7.68 14.83
C PHE A 129 -13.54 -7.26 15.62
N ASN A 130 -13.67 -6.54 16.74
CA ASN A 130 -12.51 -6.06 17.50
C ASN A 130 -11.52 -5.24 16.63
N LEU A 131 -12.04 -4.51 15.64
CA LEU A 131 -11.24 -3.69 14.73
C LEU A 131 -11.28 -2.22 15.13
N VAL A 132 -10.10 -1.58 15.17
CA VAL A 132 -9.94 -0.14 15.36
C VAL A 132 -9.89 0.53 13.99
N VAL A 133 -10.76 1.51 13.73
CA VAL A 133 -10.73 2.31 12.50
C VAL A 133 -9.66 3.39 12.65
N LEU A 134 -8.66 3.38 11.76
CA LEU A 134 -7.57 4.35 11.76
C LEU A 134 -7.75 5.43 10.72
N GLY A 135 -8.37 5.08 9.59
CA GLY A 135 -8.43 5.94 8.42
C GLY A 135 -9.45 5.47 7.40
N SER A 136 -9.72 6.34 6.43
CA SER A 136 -10.44 5.97 5.22
C SER A 136 -9.85 6.69 4.02
N ARG A 137 -9.97 6.09 2.83
CA ARG A 137 -9.48 6.69 1.58
C ARG A 137 -10.39 6.33 0.43
N TYR A 138 -10.81 7.32 -0.33
CA TYR A 138 -11.40 7.12 -1.65
C TYR A 138 -10.31 6.90 -2.69
N LYS A 139 -10.63 6.22 -3.79
CA LYS A 139 -9.70 6.04 -4.90
C LYS A 139 -9.11 7.39 -5.33
N ASP A 140 -7.78 7.47 -5.37
CA ASP A 140 -7.00 8.65 -5.78
C ASP A 140 -7.15 9.91 -4.90
N MET A 141 -7.68 9.77 -3.68
CA MET A 141 -7.71 10.84 -2.68
C MET A 141 -6.67 10.64 -1.57
N GLU A 142 -6.38 11.73 -0.86
CA GLU A 142 -5.60 11.70 0.38
C GLU A 142 -6.25 10.81 1.44
N ILE A 143 -5.42 10.22 2.31
CA ILE A 143 -5.92 9.44 3.44
C ILE A 143 -6.55 10.40 4.45
N HIS A 144 -7.82 10.15 4.78
CA HIS A 144 -8.48 10.80 5.90
C HIS A 144 -8.23 9.99 7.17
N PHE A 145 -7.31 10.47 8.01
CA PHE A 145 -7.04 9.89 9.33
C PHE A 145 -8.18 10.17 10.30
N ASN A 146 -8.45 9.21 11.18
CA ASN A 146 -9.52 9.29 12.19
C ASN A 146 -10.85 9.80 11.60
N PRO A 147 -11.41 9.12 10.58
CA PRO A 147 -12.62 9.59 9.93
C PRO A 147 -13.77 9.65 10.94
N PRO A 148 -14.66 10.66 10.85
CA PRO A 148 -15.83 10.74 11.70
C PRO A 148 -16.64 9.44 11.65
N PRO A 149 -17.15 8.93 12.79
CA PRO A 149 -18.00 7.75 12.80
C PRO A 149 -19.25 7.90 11.92
N SER A 150 -19.69 9.15 11.70
CA SER A 150 -20.82 9.54 10.85
C SER A 150 -20.51 9.60 9.35
N SER A 151 -19.27 9.39 8.92
CA SER A 151 -18.90 9.38 7.50
C SER A 151 -19.66 8.30 6.75
N VAL A 152 -20.27 8.68 5.62
CA VAL A 152 -21.06 7.78 4.78
C VAL A 152 -20.13 6.94 3.92
N ILE A 153 -20.42 5.65 3.86
CA ILE A 153 -19.68 4.69 3.07
C ILE A 153 -20.16 4.76 1.62
N THR A 154 -19.21 4.86 0.69
CA THR A 154 -19.49 4.80 -0.74
C THR A 154 -18.77 3.63 -1.39
N GLU A 155 -19.13 3.37 -2.64
CA GLU A 155 -18.36 2.48 -3.51
C GLU A 155 -16.87 2.89 -3.54
N ASN A 156 -15.97 1.90 -3.59
CA ASN A 156 -14.52 2.07 -3.67
C ASN A 156 -13.88 2.80 -2.48
N LEU A 157 -14.61 2.95 -1.37
CA LEU A 157 -14.04 3.40 -0.12
C LEU A 157 -13.14 2.28 0.44
N ALA A 158 -11.91 2.65 0.77
CA ALA A 158 -11.00 1.82 1.54
C ALA A 158 -11.05 2.25 3.00
N ILE A 159 -11.47 1.36 3.90
CA ILE A 159 -11.40 1.60 5.35
C ILE A 159 -10.11 0.98 5.88
N ILE A 160 -9.27 1.78 6.53
CA ILE A 160 -8.02 1.35 7.13
C ILE A 160 -8.29 0.99 8.59
N VAL A 161 -7.99 -0.25 8.94
CA VAL A 161 -8.30 -0.82 10.26
C VAL A 161 -7.08 -1.46 10.89
N MET A 162 -7.07 -1.58 12.21
CA MET A 162 -6.11 -2.35 12.99
C MET A 162 -6.84 -3.42 13.80
N GLY A 163 -6.33 -4.65 13.77
CA GLY A 163 -6.86 -5.78 14.54
C GLY A 163 -6.28 -7.11 14.06
N ASP A 164 -6.81 -8.22 14.56
CA ASP A 164 -6.37 -9.57 14.19
C ASP A 164 -6.58 -9.82 12.67
N VAL A 165 -5.66 -10.52 12.02
CA VAL A 165 -5.81 -10.93 10.61
C VAL A 165 -7.11 -11.69 10.39
N GLU A 166 -7.51 -12.55 11.33
CA GLU A 166 -8.76 -13.32 11.24
C GLU A 166 -9.98 -12.40 11.28
N ASP A 167 -9.97 -11.41 12.17
CA ASP A 167 -11.03 -10.40 12.30
C ASP A 167 -11.16 -9.54 11.04
N ILE A 168 -10.03 -9.10 10.50
CA ILE A 168 -9.98 -8.37 9.24
C ILE A 168 -10.56 -9.23 8.10
N ALA A 169 -10.21 -10.51 8.04
CA ALA A 169 -10.72 -11.44 7.03
C ALA A 169 -12.23 -11.70 7.18
N ARG A 170 -12.75 -11.75 8.42
CA ARG A 170 -14.20 -11.85 8.68
C ARG A 170 -14.93 -10.59 8.24
N ALA A 171 -14.44 -9.41 8.62
CA ALA A 171 -15.05 -8.13 8.24
C ALA A 171 -15.06 -7.91 6.71
N LYS A 172 -14.06 -8.43 5.98
CA LYS A 172 -14.02 -8.40 4.51
C LYS A 172 -15.15 -9.16 3.82
N LYS A 173 -15.80 -10.12 4.50
CA LYS A 173 -16.93 -10.86 3.91
C LYS A 173 -18.22 -10.05 3.90
N ASP A 174 -18.32 -9.07 4.81
CA ASP A 174 -19.50 -8.23 5.00
C ASP A 174 -19.43 -6.93 4.17
N LEU A 175 -18.31 -6.69 3.45
CA LEU A 175 -17.99 -5.49 2.68
C LEU A 175 -17.71 -5.78 1.20
#